data_AF-A0A392UEN9-F1
#
_entry.id   AF-A0A392UEN9-F1
#
_cell.length_a   1.000
_cell.length_b   1.000
_cell.length_c   1.000
_cell.angle_alpha   90.00
_cell.angle_beta   90.00
_cell.angle_gamma   90.00
#
_symmetry.space_group_name_H-M   'P 1'
#
loop_
_entity.id
_entity.type
_entity.pdbx_description
1 polymer ?
#
loop_
_entity_poly.entity_id
_entity_poly.type
_entity_poly.pdbx_seq_one_letter_code
_entity_poly.pdbx_strand_id
1 'polypeptide(L)' 'NPSTPEKNKWTIFVDGSSNPRGSGAGIILENDEEVLIEVSLGFAFPTTNNQAEYEAFLVGLRLAEDMEAEEIKIYTDSQ' A
#
# COMPACT_ATOMS: atom_id res chain seq x y z
N ASN A 1 0.40 30.91 18.30
CA ASN A 1 -0.23 29.67 17.80
C ASN A 1 0.66 28.52 18.18
N PRO A 2 0.24 27.58 19.03
CA PRO A 2 0.95 26.32 19.08
C PRO A 2 0.63 25.61 17.76
N SER A 3 1.65 25.40 16.92
CA SER A 3 1.55 24.49 15.78
C SER A 3 1.22 23.11 16.33
N THR A 4 0.17 22.49 15.81
CA THR A 4 -0.11 21.07 16.02
C THR A 4 1.17 20.28 15.72
N PRO A 5 1.54 19.25 16.50
CA PRO A 5 2.64 18.37 16.14
C PRO A 5 2.46 17.88 14.70
N GLU A 6 3.53 17.91 13.90
CA GLU A 6 3.57 17.27 12.58
C GLU A 6 3.22 15.79 12.81
N LYS A 7 2.09 15.34 12.25
CA LYS A 7 1.71 13.93 12.35
C LYS A 7 2.58 13.10 11.44
N ASN A 8 2.85 11.85 11.81
CA ASN A 8 3.53 10.90 10.92
C ASN A 8 2.58 10.44 9.80
N LYS A 9 2.58 11.17 8.67
CA LYS A 9 1.67 10.93 7.54
C LYS A 9 2.32 10.05 6.50
N TRP A 10 1.58 9.05 6.02
CA TRP A 10 2.01 8.17 4.95
C TRP A 10 0.99 8.12 3.82
N THR A 11 1.49 8.10 2.59
CA THR A 11 0.71 7.83 1.39
C THR A 11 1.03 6.43 0.90
N ILE A 12 -0.03 5.67 0.59
CA ILE A 12 0.03 4.29 0.12
C ILE A 12 -0.55 4.26 -1.29
N PHE A 13 0.17 3.69 -2.24
CA PHE A 13 -0.35 3.35 -3.57
C PHE A 13 -0.33 1.85 -3.72
N VAL A 14 -1.44 1.28 -4.20
CA VAL A 14 -1.54 -0.15 -4.48
C VAL A 14 -2.05 -0.35 -5.90
N ASP A 15 -1.51 -1.37 -6.56
CA ASP A 15 -1.93 -1.84 -7.88
C ASP A 15 -1.77 -3.37 -7.91
N GLY A 16 -2.68 -4.06 -8.57
CA GLY A 16 -2.76 -5.51 -8.55
C GLY A 16 -3.16 -6.06 -9.92
N SER A 17 -2.50 -7.15 -10.29
CA SER A 17 -2.70 -7.77 -11.60
C SER A 17 -2.81 -9.27 -11.47
N SER A 18 -3.73 -9.84 -12.24
CA SER A 18 -3.91 -11.27 -12.37
C SER A 18 -4.17 -11.66 -13.82
N ASN A 19 -3.59 -12.79 -14.21
CA ASN A 19 -3.83 -13.43 -15.48
C ASN A 19 -3.70 -14.96 -15.34
N PRO A 20 -4.04 -15.75 -16.38
CA PRO A 20 -3.97 -17.21 -16.28
C PRO A 20 -2.59 -17.81 -15.99
N ARG A 21 -1.49 -17.05 -16.15
CA ARG A 21 -0.12 -17.50 -15.83
C ARG A 21 0.28 -17.19 -14.39
N GLY A 22 -0.47 -16.34 -13.69
CA GLY A 22 -0.19 -15.95 -12.31
C GLY A 22 -0.69 -14.56 -11.97
N SER A 23 -0.48 -14.17 -10.73
CA SER A 23 -0.90 -12.88 -10.20
C SER A 23 0.10 -12.31 -9.22
N GLY A 24 0.01 -10.99 -9.03
CA GLY A 24 0.86 -10.25 -8.13
C GLY A 24 0.31 -8.84 -7.91
N ALA A 25 0.97 -8.10 -7.04
CA ALA A 25 0.60 -6.72 -6.75
C ALA A 25 1.80 -5.89 -6.32
N GLY A 26 1.74 -4.59 -6.57
CA GLY A 26 2.72 -3.60 -6.15
C GLY A 26 2.16 -2.70 -5.05
N ILE A 27 3.05 -2.26 -4.17
CA ILE A 27 2.77 -1.30 -3.11
C ILE A 27 3.89 -0.25 -3.12
N ILE A 28 3.51 1.02 -3.04
CA ILE A 28 4.42 2.13 -2.76
C ILE A 28 3.97 2.80 -1.47
N LEU A 29 4.88 2.97 -0.52
CA LEU A 29 4.69 3.74 0.70
C LEU A 29 5.62 4.95 0.67
N GLU A 30 5.09 6.16 0.84
CA GLU A 30 5.88 7.38 0.92
C GLU A 30 5.45 8.30 2.07
N ASN A 31 6.39 9.05 2.64
CA ASN A 31 6.11 10.08 3.65
C ASN A 31 6.67 11.44 3.22
N ASP A 32 6.34 12.48 4.00
CA ASP A 32 6.79 13.86 3.75
C ASP A 32 8.31 14.06 3.91
N GLU A 33 9.03 13.06 4.43
CA GLU A 33 10.50 13.03 4.58
C GLU A 33 11.20 12.38 3.38
N GLU A 34 10.50 12.20 2.25
CA GLU A 34 10.99 11.55 1.03
C GLU A 34 11.43 10.08 1.23
N VAL A 35 10.97 9.42 2.32
CA VAL A 35 11.15 7.98 2.47
C VAL A 35 10.25 7.27 1.48
N LEU A 36 10.81 6.34 0.70
CA LEU A 36 10.10 5.54 -0.29
C LEU A 36 10.32 4.05 -0.02
N ILE A 37 9.24 3.30 0.15
CA ILE A 37 9.25 1.84 0.30
C ILE A 37 8.46 1.22 -0.86
N GLU A 38 9.13 0.41 -1.67
CA GLU A 38 8.51 -0.34 -2.77
C GLU A 38 8.44 -1.82 -2.41
N VAL A 39 7.24 -2.41 -2.50
CA VAL A 39 7.00 -3.82 -2.24
C VAL A 39 6.29 -4.45 -3.41
N SER A 40 6.72 -5.66 -3.79
CA SER A 40 6.06 -6.48 -4.80
C SER A 40 5.65 -7.82 -4.20
N LEU A 41 4.39 -8.19 -4.37
CA LEU A 41 3.80 -9.44 -3.93
C LEU A 41 3.62 -10.38 -5.14
N GLY A 42 4.06 -11.62 -5.00
CA GLY A 42 3.71 -12.70 -5.92
C GLY A 42 2.78 -13.68 -5.23
N PHE A 43 1.59 -13.91 -5.80
CA PHE A 43 0.62 -14.82 -5.21
C PHE A 43 0.83 -16.24 -5.73
N ALA A 44 1.00 -17.18 -4.80
CA ALA A 44 1.12 -18.61 -5.12
C ALA A 44 -0.24 -19.30 -5.29
N PHE A 45 -1.33 -18.53 -5.32
CA PHE A 45 -2.70 -19.00 -5.44
C PHE A 45 -3.45 -18.19 -6.51
N PRO A 46 -4.49 -18.75 -7.15
CA PRO A 46 -5.29 -18.01 -8.11
C PRO A 46 -6.00 -16.83 -7.46
N THR A 47 -5.90 -15.65 -8.05
CA THR A 47 -6.62 -14.44 -7.63
C THR A 47 -7.24 -13.74 -8.84
N THR A 48 -8.22 -12.87 -8.63
CA THR A 48 -8.61 -11.82 -9.60
C THR A 48 -7.75 -10.56 -9.40
N ASN A 49 -7.79 -9.59 -10.31
CA ASN A 49 -7.09 -8.30 -10.12
C ASN A 49 -7.52 -7.63 -8.82
N ASN A 50 -8.83 -7.51 -8.58
CA ASN A 50 -9.36 -6.91 -7.36
C ASN A 50 -8.93 -7.67 -6.10
N GLN A 51 -8.80 -9.00 -6.15
CA GLN A 51 -8.27 -9.76 -5.03
C GLN A 51 -6.77 -9.49 -4.82
N ALA A 52 -5.99 -9.38 -5.89
CA ALA A 52 -4.58 -9.02 -5.81
C ALA A 52 -4.37 -7.62 -5.21
N GLU A 53 -5.14 -6.63 -5.66
CA GLU A 53 -5.15 -5.27 -5.08
C GLU A 53 -5.60 -5.27 -3.61
N TYR A 54 -6.64 -6.04 -3.27
CA TYR A 54 -7.13 -6.10 -1.90
C TYR A 54 -6.09 -6.69 -0.93
N GLU A 55 -5.37 -7.73 -1.33
CA GLU A 55 -4.27 -8.27 -0.55
C GLU A 55 -3.13 -7.25 -0.42
N ALA A 56 -2.80 -6.52 -1.49
CA ALA A 56 -1.81 -5.45 -1.45
C ALA A 56 -2.22 -4.29 -0.54
N PHE A 57 -3.49 -3.93 -0.53
CA PHE A 57 -4.07 -2.94 0.37
C PHE A 57 -3.87 -3.35 1.83
N LEU A 58 -4.18 -4.60 2.20
CA LEU A 58 -3.97 -5.11 3.56
C LEU A 58 -2.50 -5.10 3.98
N VAL A 59 -1.60 -5.53 3.09
CA VAL A 59 -0.16 -5.48 3.34
C VAL A 59 0.33 -4.03 3.47
N GLY A 60 -0.18 -3.11 2.64
CA GLY A 60 0.14 -1.68 2.72
C GLY A 60 -0.27 -1.07 4.05
N LEU A 61 -1.46 -1.40 4.57
CA LEU A 61 -1.89 -0.99 5.91
C LEU A 61 -0.95 -1.52 6.99
N ARG A 62 -0.51 -2.78 6.87
CA ARG A 62 0.43 -3.36 7.83
C ARG A 62 1.79 -2.68 7.80
N LEU A 63 2.29 -2.34 6.62
CA LEU A 63 3.52 -1.57 6.47
C LEU A 63 3.40 -0.18 7.11
N ALA A 64 2.27 0.51 6.90
CA ALA A 64 2.03 1.82 7.54
C ALA A 64 1.97 1.71 9.08
N GLU A 65 1.37 0.66 9.62
CA GLU A 65 1.39 0.37 11.06
C GLU A 65 2.83 0.15 11.57
N ASP A 66 3.64 -0.64 10.85
CA ASP A 66 5.03 -0.90 11.21
C ASP A 66 5.89 0.39 11.13
N MET A 67 5.50 1.38 10.31
CA MET A 67 6.10 2.72 10.23
C MET A 67 5.53 3.72 11.24
N GLU A 68 4.67 3.27 12.16
CA GLU A 68 4.00 4.09 13.18
C GLU A 68 3.20 5.26 12.59
N ALA A 69 2.58 5.04 11.42
CA ALA A 69 1.77 6.07 10.74
C ALA A 69 0.57 6.50 11.60
N GLU A 70 0.41 7.81 11.80
CA GLU A 70 -0.71 8.40 12.54
C GLU A 70 -1.87 8.79 11.61
N GLU A 71 -1.57 8.98 10.32
CA GLU A 71 -2.53 9.34 9.29
C GLU A 71 -2.11 8.71 7.98
N ILE A 72 -3.04 8.02 7.32
CA ILE A 72 -2.79 7.35 6.05
C ILE A 72 -3.70 7.91 4.97
N LYS A 73 -3.13 8.08 3.78
CA LYS A 73 -3.88 8.27 2.54
C LYS A 73 -3.58 7.10 1.62
N ILE A 74 -4.60 6.46 1.08
CA ILE A 74 -4.43 5.30 0.21
C ILE A 74 -5.08 5.53 -1.16
N TYR A 75 -4.37 5.13 -2.21
CA TYR A 75 -4.82 5.16 -3.59
C TYR A 75 -4.78 3.75 -4.17
N THR A 76 -5.86 3.38 -4.84
CA THR A 76 -6.11 2.12 -5.53
C THR A 76 -7.02 2.43 -6.71
N ASP A 77 -6.91 1.66 -7.79
CA ASP A 77 -7.77 1.77 -8.97
C ASP A 77 -8.93 0.77 -8.96
N SER A 78 -8.96 -0.18 -8.02
CA SER A 78 -10.17 -0.95 -7.69
C SER A 78 -11.28 -0.05 -7.15
N GLN A 79 -12.48 -0.22 -7.73
CA GLN A 79 -13.72 0.44 -7.29
C GLN A 79 -14.27 -0.10 -5.97
#